data_AF-A0A161WY82-F1
#
_entry.id   AF-A0A161WY82-F1
#
_cell.length_a   1.000
_cell.length_b   1.000
_cell.length_c   1.000
_cell.angle_alpha   90.00
_cell.angle_beta   90.00
_cell.angle_gamma   90.00
#
_symmetry.space_group_name_H-M   'P 1'
#
loop_
_entity.id
_entity.type
_entity.pdbx_description
1 polymer ?
#
loop_
_entity_poly.entity_id
_entity_poly.type
_entity_poly.pdbx_seq_one_letter_code
_entity_poly.pdbx_strand_id
1 'polypeptide(L)'
;MAKTKKKVISLLIVAALIAVIPLFTLKGAEFGGSDDAGSKVVSEITGTEYEPWFTPVMETWIGGELPGEIESLLFCVQTGIGVGVLAFFMGRFVERKKNENQQNRTA
;
A
#
# COMPACT_ATOMS: atom_id res chain seq x y z
N MET A 1 -15.91 1.82 25.79
CA MET A 1 -15.18 1.47 24.54
C MET A 1 -14.95 2.64 23.57
N ALA A 2 -15.81 3.67 23.51
CA ALA A 2 -15.69 4.77 22.52
C ALA A 2 -14.43 5.66 22.68
N LYS A 3 -13.94 5.90 23.90
CA LYS A 3 -12.71 6.70 24.15
C LYS A 3 -11.47 6.04 23.54
N THR A 4 -11.35 4.72 23.66
CA THR A 4 -10.21 3.97 23.09
C THR A 4 -10.26 3.97 21.57
N LYS A 5 -11.45 3.81 20.97
CA LYS A 5 -11.64 3.89 19.51
C LYS A 5 -11.20 5.25 18.96
N LYS A 6 -11.59 6.35 19.62
CA LYS A 6 -11.16 7.71 19.25
C LYS A 6 -9.64 7.90 19.36
N LYS A 7 -9.00 7.39 20.42
CA LYS A 7 -7.54 7.43 20.57
C LYS A 7 -6.82 6.62 19.47
N VAL A 8 -7.30 5.42 19.14
CA VAL A 8 -6.71 4.59 18.09
C VAL A 8 -6.82 5.27 16.72
N ILE A 9 -7.99 5.81 16.39
CA ILE A 9 -8.20 6.56 15.14
C ILE A 9 -7.28 7.80 15.10
N SER A 10 -7.18 8.53 16.21
CA SER A 10 -6.27 9.68 16.31
C SER A 10 -4.81 9.28 16.10
N LEU A 11 -4.36 8.15 16.66
CA LEU A 11 -2.99 7.66 16.46
C LEU A 11 -2.73 7.26 15.01
N LEU A 12 -3.69 6.60 14.36
CA LEU A 12 -3.57 6.20 12.95
C LEU A 12 -3.48 7.43 12.03
N ILE A 13 -4.24 8.49 12.32
CA ILE A 13 -4.14 9.75 11.57
C ILE A 13 -2.77 10.38 11.74
N VAL A 14 -2.23 10.43 12.97
CA VAL A 14 -0.88 10.96 13.20
C VAL A 14 0.19 10.13 12.49
N ALA A 15 0.10 8.80 12.53
CA ALA A 15 1.02 7.92 11.81
C ALA A 15 0.95 8.14 10.28
N ALA A 16 -0.25 8.29 9.73
CA ALA A 16 -0.43 8.61 8.31
C ALA A 16 0.17 9.98 7.96
N LEU A 17 -0.01 10.99 8.80
CA LEU A 17 0.58 12.31 8.59
C LEU A 17 2.12 12.26 8.63
N ILE A 18 2.72 11.49 9.55
CA ILE A 18 4.18 11.31 9.61
C ILE A 18 4.70 10.64 8.33
N ALA A 19 3.95 9.71 7.74
CA ALA A 19 4.34 9.07 6.48
C ALA A 19 4.16 10.00 5.26
N VAL A 20 3.10 10.81 5.25
CA VAL A 20 2.71 11.62 4.08
C VAL A 20 3.42 12.97 4.02
N ILE A 21 3.66 13.62 5.16
CA ILE A 21 4.27 14.97 5.21
C ILE A 21 5.65 15.00 4.53
N PRO A 22 6.59 14.07 4.81
CA PRO A 22 7.91 14.04 4.18
C PRO A 22 7.86 13.94 2.65
N LEU A 23 6.83 13.30 2.10
CA LEU A 23 6.68 13.11 0.65
C LEU A 23 6.39 14.41 -0.10
N PHE A 24 5.75 15.37 0.56
CA PHE A 24 5.48 16.67 -0.04
C PHE A 24 6.53 17.72 0.34
N THR A 25 7.29 17.53 1.42
CA THR A 25 8.33 18.47 1.87
C THR A 25 9.73 18.14 1.34
N LEU A 26 10.04 16.88 1.01
CA LEU A 26 11.32 16.46 0.43
C LEU A 26 11.20 16.15 -1.08
N LYS A 27 10.68 17.09 -1.87
CA LYS A 27 10.54 16.98 -3.35
C LYS A 27 11.87 16.95 -4.14
N GLY A 28 12.96 16.47 -3.55
CA GLY A 28 14.29 16.49 -4.17
C GLY A 28 15.30 15.52 -3.56
N ALA A 29 14.84 14.52 -2.80
CA ALA A 29 15.69 13.41 -2.43
C ALA A 29 15.62 12.36 -3.55
N GLU A 30 16.79 11.91 -4.03
CA GLU A 30 16.94 10.77 -4.95
C GLU A 30 16.37 9.51 -4.28
N PHE A 31 15.06 9.33 -4.39
CA PHE A 31 14.37 8.11 -3.99
C PHE A 31 14.16 7.27 -5.23
N GLY A 32 15.21 6.53 -5.61
CA GLY A 32 15.20 5.68 -6.78
C GLY A 32 14.24 4.51 -6.64
N GLY A 33 13.38 4.30 -7.63
CA GLY A 33 12.41 3.22 -7.66
C GLY A 33 12.98 1.90 -8.19
N SER A 34 12.20 0.81 -8.09
CA SER A 34 12.57 -0.45 -8.73
C SER A 34 12.64 -0.34 -10.26
N ASP A 35 11.85 0.55 -10.84
CA ASP A 35 11.85 0.83 -12.28
C ASP A 35 13.11 1.58 -12.73
N ASP A 36 13.74 2.38 -11.87
CA ASP A 36 15.05 3.02 -12.17
C ASP A 36 16.16 1.98 -12.38
N ALA A 37 16.11 0.89 -11.61
CA ALA A 37 17.06 -0.21 -11.76
C ALA A 37 16.88 -0.94 -13.10
N GLY A 38 15.63 -1.06 -13.59
CA GLY A 38 15.33 -1.61 -14.91
C GLY A 38 15.76 -0.69 -16.05
N SER A 39 15.45 0.61 -15.93
CA SER A 39 15.75 1.61 -16.95
C SER A 39 17.26 1.80 -17.17
N LYS A 40 18.08 1.73 -16.10
CA LYS A 40 19.56 1.78 -16.21
C LYS A 40 20.14 0.61 -17.00
N VAL A 41 19.64 -0.60 -16.78
CA VAL A 41 20.12 -1.79 -17.50
C VAL A 41 19.69 -1.75 -18.96
N VAL A 42 18.48 -1.27 -19.25
CA VAL A 42 17.99 -1.12 -20.63
C VAL A 42 18.76 -0.02 -21.37
N SER A 43 19.07 1.10 -20.73
CA SER A 43 19.84 2.19 -21.36
C SER A 43 21.30 1.79 -21.62
N GLU A 44 21.94 0.99 -20.76
CA GLU A 44 23.26 0.39 -21.02
C GLU A 44 23.27 -0.59 -22.20
N ILE A 45 22.19 -1.35 -22.39
CA ILE A 45 22.07 -2.35 -23.48
C ILE A 45 21.71 -1.70 -24.82
N THR A 46 20.92 -0.62 -24.80
CA THR A 46 20.29 -0.08 -26.02
C THR A 46 21.00 1.17 -26.57
N GLY A 47 21.80 1.87 -25.76
CA GLY A 47 22.58 3.03 -26.19
C GLY A 47 21.75 4.29 -26.53
N THR A 48 20.45 4.27 -26.26
CA THR A 48 19.51 5.38 -26.47
C THR A 48 18.66 5.54 -25.21
N GLU A 49 18.36 6.78 -24.80
CA GLU A 49 17.42 7.06 -23.70
C GLU A 49 16.09 6.35 -23.97
N TYR A 50 15.66 5.53 -23.01
CA TYR A 50 14.40 4.81 -23.07
C TYR A 50 13.27 5.77 -22.71
N GLU A 51 12.42 6.12 -23.69
CA GLU A 51 11.22 6.91 -23.42
C GLU A 51 10.09 5.98 -22.90
N PRO A 52 9.53 6.24 -21.70
CA PRO A 52 8.42 5.45 -21.16
C PRO A 52 7.17 5.60 -22.03
N TRP A 53 6.65 4.50 -22.56
CA TRP A 53 5.41 4.48 -23.35
C TRP A 53 4.14 4.71 -22.51
N PHE A 54 4.27 4.80 -21.19
CA PHE A 54 3.18 5.07 -20.25
C PHE A 54 3.73 5.81 -19.03
N THR A 55 3.27 7.04 -18.83
CA THR A 55 3.51 7.82 -17.62
C THR A 55 2.29 7.72 -16.71
N PRO A 56 2.42 7.15 -15.50
CA PRO A 56 1.38 7.15 -14.49
C PRO A 56 0.74 8.54 -14.30
N VAL A 57 -0.58 8.56 -14.15
CA VAL A 57 -1.34 9.80 -13.92
C VAL A 57 -0.86 10.52 -12.64
N MET A 58 -0.32 9.78 -11.68
CA MET A 58 0.26 10.37 -10.47
C MET A 58 1.56 11.15 -10.74
N GLU A 59 2.41 10.68 -11.65
CA GLU A 59 3.67 11.36 -12.01
C GLU A 59 3.39 12.66 -12.77
N THR A 60 2.41 12.63 -13.67
CA THR A 60 1.94 13.83 -14.40
C THR A 60 1.28 14.86 -13.48
N TRP A 61 0.61 14.45 -12.41
CA TRP A 61 0.02 15.36 -11.42
C TRP A 61 1.02 15.94 -10.41
N ILE A 62 2.06 15.20 -10.07
CA ILE A 62 3.08 15.60 -9.08
C ILE A 62 4.23 16.40 -9.74
N GLY A 63 4.35 16.33 -11.07
CA GLY A 63 5.34 17.06 -11.87
C GLY A 63 6.73 16.45 -11.79
N GLY A 64 6.82 15.16 -11.50
CA GLY A 64 8.05 14.39 -11.32
C GLY A 64 7.74 12.91 -11.07
N GLU A 65 8.76 12.07 -11.13
CA GLU A 65 8.64 10.63 -10.92
C GLU A 65 8.18 10.32 -9.49
N LEU A 66 7.30 9.32 -9.37
CA LEU A 66 6.82 8.90 -8.07
C LEU A 66 7.94 8.07 -7.41
N PRO A 67 8.38 8.39 -6.18
CA PRO A 67 9.39 7.59 -5.49
C PRO A 67 8.96 6.12 -5.48
N GLY A 68 9.77 5.19 -5.98
CA GLY A 68 9.34 3.78 -6.03
C GLY A 68 9.11 3.15 -4.66
N GLU A 69 9.66 3.74 -3.59
CA GLU A 69 9.29 3.41 -2.21
C GLU A 69 7.81 3.69 -1.90
N ILE A 70 7.23 4.73 -2.51
CA ILE A 70 5.82 5.10 -2.38
C ILE A 70 4.91 4.22 -3.21
N GLU A 71 5.34 3.83 -4.40
CA GLU A 71 4.61 2.84 -5.20
C GLU A 71 4.48 1.52 -4.43
N SER A 72 5.60 1.01 -3.89
CA SER A 72 5.62 -0.21 -3.09
C SER A 72 4.81 -0.08 -1.79
N LEU A 73 4.86 1.07 -1.11
CA LEU A 73 4.03 1.34 0.06
C LEU A 73 2.53 1.34 -0.26
N LEU A 74 2.10 1.99 -1.34
CA LEU A 74 0.71 1.99 -1.77
C LEU A 74 0.25 0.57 -2.13
N PHE A 75 1.09 -0.20 -2.81
CA PHE A 75 0.82 -1.61 -3.12
C PHE A 75 0.71 -2.47 -1.86
N CYS A 76 1.59 -2.26 -0.88
CA CYS A 76 1.55 -2.96 0.40
C CYS A 76 0.30 -2.62 1.22
N VAL A 77 -0.11 -1.34 1.24
CA VAL A 77 -1.35 -0.92 1.92
C VAL A 77 -2.58 -1.54 1.24
N GLN A 78 -2.64 -1.53 -0.09
CA GLN A 78 -3.72 -2.19 -0.84
C GLN A 78 -3.78 -3.68 -0.53
N THR A 79 -2.63 -4.35 -0.52
CA THR A 79 -2.51 -5.77 -0.17
C THR A 79 -2.95 -6.03 1.27
N GLY A 80 -2.50 -5.21 2.23
CA GLY A 80 -2.88 -5.33 3.63
C GLY A 80 -4.38 -5.18 3.86
N ILE A 81 -5.02 -4.22 3.17
CA ILE A 81 -6.47 -4.05 3.21
C ILE A 81 -7.17 -5.26 2.59
N GLY A 82 -6.72 -5.71 1.41
CA GLY A 82 -7.30 -6.87 0.71
C GLY A 82 -7.23 -8.16 1.54
N VAL A 83 -6.06 -8.47 2.09
CA VAL A 83 -5.85 -9.62 2.97
C VAL A 83 -6.65 -9.47 4.26
N GLY A 84 -6.74 -8.27 4.84
CA GLY A 84 -7.54 -8.01 6.04
C GLY A 84 -9.02 -8.33 5.83
N VAL A 85 -9.59 -7.93 4.68
CA VAL A 85 -10.98 -8.25 4.32
C VAL A 85 -11.16 -9.75 4.12
N LEU A 86 -10.27 -10.40 3.37
CA LEU A 86 -10.34 -11.85 3.11
C LEU A 86 -10.25 -12.66 4.42
N ALA A 87 -9.31 -12.32 5.29
CA ALA A 87 -9.12 -12.98 6.58
C ALA A 87 -10.35 -12.80 7.49
N PHE A 88 -10.98 -11.62 7.48
CA PHE A 88 -12.21 -11.38 8.22
C PHE A 88 -13.35 -12.29 7.77
N PHE A 89 -13.55 -12.44 6.46
CA PHE A 89 -14.57 -13.34 5.92
C PHE A 89 -14.27 -14.81 6.24
N MET A 90 -13.04 -15.27 6.04
CA MET A 90 -12.63 -16.63 6.40
C MET A 90 -12.86 -16.91 7.89
N GLY A 91 -12.47 -15.99 8.78
CA GLY A 91 -12.70 -16.09 10.21
C GLY A 91 -14.18 -16.25 10.55
N ARG A 92 -15.04 -15.43 9.94
CA ARG A 92 -16.50 -15.53 10.11
C ARG A 92 -17.09 -16.84 9.61
N PHE A 93 -16.61 -17.39 8.49
CA PHE A 93 -17.08 -18.69 8.00
C PHE A 93 -16.69 -19.83 8.94
N VAL A 94 -15.46 -19.81 9.46
CA VAL A 94 -14.99 -20.80 10.45
C VAL A 94 -15.81 -20.72 11.73
N GLU A 95 -16.07 -19.51 12.23
CA GLU A 95 -16.86 -19.29 13.44
C GLU A 95 -18.32 -19.77 13.27
N ARG A 96 -18.95 -19.46 12.12
CA ARG A 96 -20.29 -19.96 11.79
C ARG A 96 -20.35 -21.49 11.79
N LYS A 97 -19.41 -22.15 11.11
CA LYS A 97 -19.34 -23.62 11.05
C LYS A 97 -19.14 -24.25 12.43
N LYS A 98 -18.34 -23.61 13.30
CA LYS A 98 -18.15 -24.07 14.69
C LYS A 98 -19.46 -23.99 15.48
N ASN A 99 -20.20 -22.90 15.34
CA ASN A 99 -21.47 -22.71 16.05
C ASN A 99 -22.55 -23.68 15.56
N GLU A 100 -22.65 -23.91 14.24
CA GLU A 100 -23.57 -24.91 13.64
C GLU A 100 -23.25 -26.34 14.14
N ASN A 101 -21.97 -26.73 14.18
CA ASN A 101 -21.56 -28.03 14.71
C ASN A 101 -21.80 -28.17 16.23
N GLN A 102 -21.69 -27.10 17.01
CA GLN A 102 -22.01 -27.15 18.44
C GLN A 102 -23.51 -27.33 18.67
N GLN A 103 -24.34 -26.60 17.92
CA GLN A 103 -25.80 -26.71 18.01
C GLN A 103 -26.29 -28.13 17.66
N ASN A 104 -25.72 -28.75 16.62
CA ASN A 104 -26.04 -30.13 16.22
C ASN A 104 -25.58 -31.20 17.23
N ARG A 105 -24.65 -30.90 18.15
CA ARG A 105 -24.20 -31.85 19.20
C ARG A 105 -25.01 -31.72 20.49
N THR A 106 -25.72 -30.63 20.67
CA THR A 106 -26.58 -30.36 21.83
C THR A 106 -28.06 -30.64 21.59
N ALA A 107 -28.46 -30.88 20.34
CA ALA A 107 -29.78 -31.38 19.94
C ALA A 107 -29.76 -32.91 19.85
#